data_AF-A0A2N1PKX0-F1
#
_entry.id   AF-A0A2N1PKX0-F1
#
_cell.length_a   1.000
_cell.length_b   1.000
_cell.length_c   1.000
_cell.angle_alpha   90.00
_cell.angle_beta   90.00
_cell.angle_gamma   90.00
#
_symmetry.space_group_name_H-M   'P 1'
#
loop_
_entity.id
_entity.type
_entity.pdbx_description
1 polymer ?
#
loop_
_entity_poly.entity_id
_entity_poly.type
_entity_poly.pdbx_seq_one_letter_code
_entity_poly.pdbx_strand_id
1 'polypeptide(L)' 'MIKKISKNVTRQKRHLRMRKIVEGTTERPRLNVYRSNQAIYVQIIDDIKQTTLISARSQETGLKGCNIASAKAV' A
#
# COMPACT_ATOMS: atom_id res chain seq x y z
N MET A 1 11.31 29.52 10.63
CA MET A 1 10.93 28.21 11.21
C MET A 1 10.59 27.25 10.08
N ILE A 2 11.37 26.19 9.85
CA ILE A 2 11.18 25.29 8.70
C ILE A 2 10.01 24.35 8.98
N LYS A 3 8.95 24.43 8.17
CA LYS A 3 7.78 23.55 8.27
C LYS A 3 8.09 22.20 7.61
N LYS A 4 8.10 21.11 8.38
CA LYS A 4 8.23 19.77 7.81
C LYS A 4 7.00 19.41 6.97
N ILE A 5 7.24 19.02 5.73
CA ILE A 5 6.19 18.53 4.83
C ILE A 5 5.70 17.17 5.34
N SER A 6 4.38 16.94 5.27
CA SER A 6 3.78 15.66 5.65
C SER A 6 4.35 14.50 4.84
N LYS A 7 4.74 13.42 5.54
CA LYS A 7 5.25 12.19 4.91
C LYS A 7 4.26 11.60 3.90
N ASN A 8 2.94 11.78 4.13
CA ASN A 8 1.89 11.31 3.24
C ASN A 8 1.94 12.00 1.88
N VAL A 9 2.18 13.32 1.85
CA VAL A 9 2.26 14.10 0.60
C VAL A 9 3.44 13.62 -0.25
N THR A 10 4.61 13.46 0.39
CA THR A 10 5.81 12.94 -0.30
C THR A 10 5.59 11.50 -0.80
N ARG A 11 4.88 10.67 -0.03
CA ARG A 11 4.54 9.29 -0.40
C ARG A 11 3.62 9.25 -1.63
N GLN A 12 2.54 10.05 -1.62
CA GLN A 12 1.59 10.13 -2.74
C GLN A 12 2.29 10.53 -4.03
N LYS A 13 3.20 11.52 -3.99
CA LYS A 13 4.00 11.91 -5.17
C LYS A 13 4.82 10.75 -5.74
N ARG A 14 5.46 9.94 -4.88
CA ARG A 14 6.21 8.76 -5.34
C ARG A 14 5.29 7.68 -5.91
N HIS A 15 4.15 7.42 -5.29
CA HIS A 15 3.18 6.46 -5.82
C HIS A 15 2.64 6.88 -7.18
N LEU A 16 2.30 8.16 -7.37
CA LEU A 16 1.87 8.68 -8.67
C LEU A 16 2.96 8.51 -9.74
N ARG A 17 4.22 8.78 -9.39
CA ARG A 17 5.34 8.54 -10.30
C ARG A 17 5.48 7.05 -10.66
N MET A 18 5.37 6.14 -9.70
CA MET A 18 5.47 4.70 -9.95
C MET A 18 4.29 4.17 -10.78
N ARG A 19 3.08 4.70 -10.56
CA ARG A 19 1.88 4.35 -11.33
C ARG A 19 1.93 4.77 -12.80
N LYS A 20 2.91 5.59 -13.22
CA LYS A 20 3.16 5.86 -14.65
C LYS A 20 3.83 4.68 -15.37
N ILE A 21 4.44 3.76 -14.62
CA ILE A 21 5.22 2.63 -15.16
C ILE A 21 4.53 1.31 -14.80
N VAL A 22 3.96 1.23 -13.60
CA VAL A 22 3.31 0.02 -13.08
C VAL A 22 1.80 0.15 -13.26
N GLU A 23 1.26 -0.62 -14.19
CA GLU A 23 -0.17 -0.77 -14.45
C GLU A 23 -0.61 -2.19 -14.03
N GLY A 24 -1.79 -2.28 -13.40
CA GLY A 24 -2.38 -3.57 -13.01
C GLY A 24 -3.32 -4.08 -14.09
N THR A 25 -2.94 -5.13 -14.81
CA THR A 25 -3.81 -5.82 -15.76
C THR A 25 -4.53 -7.00 -15.08
N THR A 26 -5.48 -7.62 -15.77
CA THR A 26 -6.22 -8.79 -15.27
C THR A 26 -5.29 -9.97 -14.99
N GLU A 27 -4.27 -10.18 -15.82
CA GLU A 27 -3.26 -11.24 -15.64
C GLU A 27 -2.23 -10.87 -14.58
N ARG A 28 -1.90 -9.57 -14.48
CA ARG A 28 -0.92 -9.06 -13.52
C ARG A 28 -1.47 -7.86 -12.77
N PRO A 29 -2.30 -8.10 -11.74
CA PRO A 29 -2.90 -7.01 -10.97
C PRO A 29 -1.83 -6.27 -10.15
N ARG A 30 -2.08 -5.00 -9.88
CA ARG A 30 -1.13 -4.12 -9.18
C ARG A 30 -1.28 -4.27 -7.67
N LEU A 31 -0.16 -4.53 -7.01
CA LEU A 31 -0.06 -4.52 -5.55
C LEU A 31 0.08 -3.09 -5.03
N ASN A 32 -0.82 -2.67 -4.15
CA ASN A 32 -0.78 -1.39 -3.46
C ASN A 32 -0.48 -1.61 -1.97
N VAL A 33 0.65 -1.08 -1.50
CA VAL A 33 1.08 -1.19 -0.10
C VAL A 33 1.02 0.16 0.59
N TYR A 34 0.37 0.21 1.74
CA TYR A 34 0.36 1.36 2.64
C TYR A 34 0.84 0.97 4.03
N ARG A 35 1.92 1.62 4.48
CA ARG A 35 2.45 1.47 5.84
C ARG A 35 2.08 2.69 6.66
N SER A 36 1.27 2.49 7.70
CA SER A 36 0.99 3.50 8.72
C SER A 36 2.00 3.37 9.87
N ASN A 37 1.80 4.14 10.94
CA ASN A 37 2.61 3.98 12.16
C ASN A 37 2.22 2.72 12.96
N GLN A 38 1.00 2.22 12.77
CA GLN A 38 0.41 1.16 13.60
C GLN A 38 0.22 -0.16 12.85
N ALA A 39 0.02 -0.10 11.54
CA ALA A 39 -0.38 -1.25 10.73
C ALA A 39 0.07 -1.15 9.27
N ILE A 40 0.14 -2.30 8.62
CA ILE A 40 0.39 -2.43 7.19
C ILE A 40 -0.92 -2.83 6.51
N TYR A 41 -1.24 -2.15 5.43
CA TYR A 41 -2.41 -2.39 4.59
C TYR A 41 -1.94 -2.72 3.19
N VAL A 42 -2.49 -3.78 2.61
CA VAL A 42 -2.14 -4.25 1.27
C VAL A 42 -3.41 -4.51 0.47
N GLN A 43 -3.40 -4.13 -0.80
CA GLN A 43 -4.51 -4.34 -1.72
C GLN A 43 -3.99 -4.83 -3.06
N ILE A 44 -4.70 -5.76 -3.68
CA ILE A 44 -4.47 -6.20 -5.06
C ILE A 44 -5.58 -5.59 -5.91
N ILE A 45 -5.19 -4.79 -6.90
CA ILE A 45 -6.12 -3.98 -7.71
C ILE A 45 -5.94 -4.35 -9.18
N ASP A 46 -7.05 -4.57 -9.86
CA ASP A 46 -7.12 -4.59 -11.32
C ASP A 46 -7.48 -3.17 -11.80
N ASP A 47 -6.55 -2.51 -12.50
CA ASP A 47 -6.74 -1.12 -12.93
C ASP A 47 -7.67 -1.03 -14.17
N ILE A 48 -7.83 -2.12 -14.94
CA ILE A 48 -8.72 -2.18 -16.11
C ILE A 48 -10.19 -2.18 -15.66
N LYS A 49 -10.51 -3.09 -14.74
CA LYS A 49 -11.86 -3.22 -14.18
C LYS A 49 -12.12 -2.23 -13.04
N GLN A 50 -11.07 -1.54 -12.57
CA GLN A 50 -11.09 -0.64 -11.41
C GLN A 50 -11.61 -1.31 -10.14
N THR A 51 -11.43 -2.63 -10.03
CA THR A 51 -11.89 -3.44 -8.89
C THR A 51 -10.72 -3.84 -8.00
N THR A 52 -10.91 -3.73 -6.69
CA THR A 52 -9.97 -4.32 -5.72
C THR A 52 -10.33 -5.79 -5.54
N LEU A 53 -9.42 -6.69 -5.91
CA LEU A 53 -9.64 -8.14 -5.84
C LEU A 53 -9.53 -8.64 -4.39
N ILE A 54 -8.49 -8.20 -3.69
CA ILE A 54 -8.17 -8.63 -2.33
C ILE A 54 -7.69 -7.42 -1.54
N SER A 55 -8.10 -7.35 -0.28
CA SER A 55 -7.55 -6.44 0.72
C SER A 55 -7.12 -7.22 1.96
N ALA A 56 -5.96 -6.88 2.49
CA ALA A 56 -5.40 -7.51 3.69
C ALA A 56 -4.83 -6.43 4.62
N ARG A 57 -4.96 -6.62 5.93
CA ARG A 57 -4.42 -5.71 6.94
C ARG A 57 -3.77 -6.46 8.09
N SER A 58 -2.61 -5.98 8.55
CA SER A 58 -1.87 -6.61 9.65
C SER A 58 -2.66 -6.69 10.95
N GLN A 59 -3.62 -5.78 11.16
CA GLN A 59 -4.47 -5.77 12.35
C GLN A 59 -5.38 -7.01 12.48
N GLU A 60 -5.75 -7.65 11.37
CA GLU A 60 -6.59 -8.86 11.41
C GLU A 60 -5.82 -10.08 11.91
N THR A 61 -4.49 -10.08 11.78
CA THR A 61 -3.62 -11.20 12.15
C THR A 61 -3.28 -11.24 13.65
N GLY A 62 -3.79 -10.28 14.45
CA GLY A 62 -3.47 -10.17 15.88
C GLY A 62 -2.06 -9.63 16.19
N LEU A 63 -1.23 -9.41 15.16
CA LEU A 63 0.12 -8.85 15.28
C LEU A 63 0.07 -7.31 15.32
N LYS A 64 0.68 -6.72 16.34
CA LYS A 64 0.73 -5.26 16.53
C LYS A 64 2.00 -4.66 15.93
N GLY A 65 1.85 -3.51 15.27
CA GLY A 65 2.96 -2.72 14.74
C GLY A 65 3.42 -3.11 13.34
N CYS A 66 4.35 -2.32 12.81
CA CYS A 66 4.88 -2.43 11.45
C CYS A 66 6.24 -3.16 11.43
N ASN A 67 6.26 -4.41 11.91
CA ASN A 67 7.46 -5.24 11.99
C ASN A 67 7.55 -6.23 10.82
N ILE A 68 8.72 -6.83 10.62
CA ILE A 68 8.95 -7.83 9.56
C ILE A 68 8.03 -9.04 9.72
N ALA A 69 7.78 -9.46 10.97
CA ALA A 69 6.84 -10.55 11.27
C ALA A 69 5.41 -10.20 10.81
N SER A 70 4.94 -8.99 11.11
CA SER A 70 3.63 -8.50 10.67
C SER A 70 3.53 -8.38 9.14
N ALA A 71 4.64 -8.04 8.47
CA ALA A 71 4.69 -7.95 7.01
C ALA A 71 4.69 -9.32 6.32
N LYS A 72 5.15 -10.38 7.00
CA LYS A 72 5.11 -11.76 6.48
C LYS A 72 3.72 -12.39 6.62
N ALA A 73 2.95 -11.93 7.60
CA ALA A 73 1.61 -12.44 7.88
C ALA A 73 0.50 -11.80 7.00
N VAL A 74 0.81 -10.69 6.33
CA VAL A 74 -0.07 -9.93 5.43
C VAL A 74 0.28 -10.25 3.99
#